data_AF-A0A843DAB4-F1
#
_entry.id   AF-A0A843DAB4-F1
#
_cell.length_a   1.000
_cell.length_b   1.000
_cell.length_c   1.000
_cell.angle_alpha   90.00
_cell.angle_beta   90.00
_cell.angle_gamma   90.00
#
_symmetry.space_group_name_H-M   'P 1'
#
loop_
_entity.id
_entity.type
_entity.pdbx_description
1 polymer ?
#
loop_
_entity_poly.entity_id
_entity_poly.type
_entity_poly.pdbx_seq_one_letter_code
_entity_poly.pdbx_strand_id
1 'polypeptide(L)'
;MKKLRLAGINRLYIGLESAYEETLEKMHKGYTVKDEYMQLEKLKQANMNYVALLMLGIAGKGKCRESAIETAKLLNEHKPVMIIPTSTSIEKGTPLYEMKSNGEFIEANERELVDEELTLIENLNMDDDCYFFGGHVHNLIKIGYYFKFKDEMIKEIKNQINLIEKLRPDLFDSVITRGHL
;
A
#
# COMPACT_ATOMS: atom_id res chain seq x y z
N MET A 1 11.03 -7.26 -20.92
CA MET A 1 9.85 -8.12 -20.70
C MET A 1 9.87 -9.41 -21.52
N LYS A 2 9.83 -9.40 -22.87
CA LYS A 2 9.86 -10.65 -23.68
C LYS A 2 11.03 -11.61 -23.33
N LYS A 3 12.24 -11.08 -23.11
CA LYS A 3 13.42 -11.87 -22.69
C LYS A 3 13.25 -12.53 -21.31
N LEU A 4 12.61 -11.86 -20.35
CA LEU A 4 12.38 -12.39 -18.99
C LEU A 4 11.34 -13.51 -19.02
N ARG A 5 10.25 -13.32 -19.76
CA ARG A 5 9.21 -14.33 -19.96
C ARG A 5 9.76 -15.59 -20.64
N LEU A 6 10.61 -15.44 -21.66
CA LEU A 6 11.31 -16.56 -22.31
C LEU A 6 12.27 -17.28 -21.35
N ALA A 7 12.77 -16.60 -20.32
CA ALA A 7 13.61 -17.18 -19.27
C ALA A 7 12.80 -17.82 -18.11
N GLY A 8 11.46 -17.89 -18.20
CA GLY A 8 10.59 -18.47 -17.18
C GLY A 8 10.29 -17.55 -15.99
N ILE A 9 10.75 -16.30 -16.01
CA ILE A 9 10.44 -15.30 -14.98
C ILE A 9 9.06 -14.72 -15.29
N ASN A 10 8.04 -15.19 -14.56
CA ASN A 10 6.63 -14.91 -14.86
C ASN A 10 5.92 -14.06 -13.79
N ARG A 11 6.59 -13.71 -12.69
CA ARG A 11 6.04 -12.86 -11.62
C ARG A 11 7.10 -11.88 -11.14
N LEU A 12 6.84 -10.58 -11.30
CA LEU A 12 7.70 -9.52 -10.81
C LEU A 12 7.14 -8.92 -9.52
N TYR A 13 8.01 -8.51 -8.61
CA TYR A 13 7.64 -7.71 -7.44
C TYR A 13 7.94 -6.25 -7.79
N ILE A 14 6.90 -5.41 -7.78
CA ILE A 14 6.99 -4.01 -8.21
C ILE A 14 6.70 -3.14 -6.99
N GLY A 15 7.70 -2.36 -6.57
CA GLY A 15 7.53 -1.26 -5.63
C GLY A 15 6.79 -0.12 -6.32
N LEU A 16 5.49 -0.01 -6.07
CA LEU A 16 4.69 1.15 -6.49
C LEU A 16 4.69 2.21 -5.38
N GLU A 17 4.68 1.76 -4.11
CA GLU A 17 4.59 2.59 -2.92
C GLU A 17 3.21 3.29 -2.79
N SER A 18 2.84 4.17 -3.73
CA SER A 18 1.57 4.89 -3.82
C SER A 18 1.42 5.47 -5.23
N ALA A 19 0.20 5.54 -5.77
CA ALA A 19 -0.06 6.23 -7.05
C ALA A 19 -0.52 7.68 -6.88
N TYR A 20 -0.26 8.29 -5.72
CA TYR A 20 -0.62 9.68 -5.45
C TYR A 20 0.54 10.62 -5.79
N GLU A 21 0.34 11.46 -6.81
CA GLU A 21 1.40 12.28 -7.42
C GLU A 21 2.14 13.16 -6.39
N GLU A 22 1.41 13.87 -5.53
CA GLU A 22 2.03 14.73 -4.51
C GLU A 22 2.97 13.97 -3.57
N THR A 23 2.66 12.70 -3.29
CA THR A 23 3.51 11.83 -2.49
C THR A 23 4.75 11.41 -3.27
N LEU A 24 4.57 10.88 -4.48
CA LEU A 24 5.68 10.36 -5.28
C LEU A 24 6.70 11.46 -5.62
N GLU A 25 6.23 12.67 -5.95
CA GLU A 25 7.09 13.82 -6.20
C GLU A 25 7.93 14.16 -4.97
N LYS A 26 7.32 14.18 -3.78
CA LYS A 26 8.01 14.48 -2.51
C LYS A 26 8.99 13.38 -2.09
N MET A 27 8.67 12.12 -2.36
CA MET A 27 9.52 11.00 -1.96
C MET A 27 10.75 10.83 -2.86
N HIS A 28 10.84 11.56 -3.98
CA HIS A 28 11.98 11.56 -4.91
C HIS A 28 12.46 10.14 -5.31
N LYS A 29 11.52 9.22 -5.53
CA LYS A 29 11.81 7.82 -5.87
C LYS A 29 12.35 7.61 -7.29
N GLY A 30 12.47 8.68 -8.09
CA GLY A 30 13.05 8.65 -9.43
C GLY A 30 12.08 8.21 -10.54
N TYR A 31 10.77 8.18 -10.27
CA TYR A 31 9.72 7.91 -11.24
C TYR A 31 8.44 8.71 -10.89
N THR A 32 7.55 8.87 -11.86
CA THR A 32 6.26 9.57 -11.73
C THR A 32 5.09 8.58 -11.76
N VAL A 33 3.87 9.00 -11.37
CA VAL A 33 2.67 8.15 -11.54
C VAL A 33 2.50 7.74 -13.00
N LYS A 34 2.77 8.67 -13.93
CA LYS A 34 2.74 8.39 -15.37
C LYS A 34 3.69 7.25 -15.77
N ASP A 35 4.87 7.18 -15.15
CA ASP A 35 5.78 6.07 -15.36
C ASP A 35 5.19 4.76 -14.86
N GLU A 36 4.54 4.74 -13.69
CA GLU A 36 3.87 3.54 -13.18
C GLU A 36 2.84 3.01 -14.18
N TYR A 37 1.92 3.85 -14.64
CA TYR A 37 0.95 3.49 -15.69
C TYR A 37 1.64 2.92 -16.93
N MET A 38 2.64 3.63 -17.45
CA MET A 38 3.36 3.20 -18.65
C MET A 38 4.08 1.85 -18.46
N GLN A 39 4.72 1.62 -17.31
CA GLN A 39 5.47 0.39 -17.06
C GLN A 39 4.54 -0.80 -16.79
N LEU A 40 3.46 -0.59 -16.04
CA LEU A 40 2.46 -1.63 -15.81
C LEU A 40 1.73 -2.03 -17.10
N GLU A 41 1.44 -1.07 -17.99
CA GLU A 41 0.87 -1.37 -19.31
C GLU A 41 1.82 -2.26 -20.14
N LYS A 42 3.14 -2.03 -20.08
CA LYS A 42 4.11 -2.92 -20.75
C LYS A 42 4.13 -4.34 -20.17
N LEU A 43 3.90 -4.50 -18.86
CA LEU A 43 3.78 -5.82 -18.24
C LEU A 43 2.53 -6.55 -18.73
N LYS A 44 1.40 -5.84 -18.76
CA LYS A 44 0.12 -6.34 -19.28
C LYS A 44 0.24 -6.80 -20.73
N GLN A 45 0.81 -5.96 -21.61
CA GLN A 45 1.06 -6.30 -23.01
C GLN A 45 2.02 -7.49 -23.20
N ALA A 46 2.94 -7.70 -22.26
CA ALA A 46 3.85 -8.84 -22.28
C ALA A 46 3.22 -10.14 -21.74
N ASN A 47 2.00 -10.08 -21.20
CA ASN A 47 1.32 -11.13 -20.47
C ASN A 47 2.19 -11.66 -19.30
N MET A 48 2.66 -10.73 -18.46
CA MET A 48 3.45 -11.02 -17.26
C MET A 48 2.66 -10.65 -16.02
N ASN A 49 2.66 -11.55 -15.04
CA ASN A 49 2.05 -11.28 -13.74
C ASN A 49 2.98 -10.42 -12.88
N TYR A 50 2.41 -9.69 -11.95
CA TYR A 50 3.19 -8.94 -10.96
C TYR A 50 2.49 -8.85 -9.61
N VAL A 51 3.30 -8.56 -8.59
CA VAL A 51 2.91 -8.30 -7.21
C VAL A 51 3.13 -6.82 -6.95
N ALA A 52 2.09 -6.13 -6.48
CA ALA A 52 2.16 -4.73 -6.09
C ALA A 52 2.63 -4.63 -4.63
N LEU A 53 3.74 -3.94 -4.40
CA LEU A 53 4.20 -3.54 -3.06
C LEU A 53 3.78 -2.09 -2.82
N LEU A 54 3.05 -1.85 -1.74
CA LEU A 54 2.51 -0.54 -1.37
C LEU A 54 3.02 -0.12 0.01
N MET A 55 3.13 1.19 0.23
CA MET A 55 3.49 1.80 1.49
C MET A 55 2.32 2.59 2.06
N LEU A 56 1.69 2.08 3.12
CA LEU A 56 0.64 2.84 3.83
C LEU A 56 1.29 3.98 4.64
N GLY A 57 0.63 5.13 4.70
CA GLY A 57 1.03 6.32 5.45
C GLY A 57 2.12 7.15 4.79
N ILE A 58 2.61 6.73 3.63
CA ILE A 58 3.70 7.42 2.91
C ILE A 58 3.29 8.82 2.44
N ALA A 59 1.99 9.06 2.26
CA ALA A 59 1.44 10.37 1.94
C ALA A 59 1.46 11.34 3.14
N GLY A 60 1.69 10.82 4.34
CA GLY A 60 1.65 11.57 5.59
C GLY A 60 0.22 11.84 6.09
N LYS A 61 0.17 12.48 7.25
CA LYS A 61 -1.05 12.85 7.94
C LYS A 61 -1.98 13.69 7.07
N GLY A 62 -3.25 13.34 7.06
CA GLY A 62 -4.35 14.00 6.38
C GLY A 62 -4.51 13.65 4.90
N LYS A 63 -3.69 12.74 4.35
CA LYS A 63 -3.64 12.44 2.91
C LYS A 63 -3.81 10.96 2.56
N CYS A 64 -3.98 10.12 3.59
CA CYS A 64 -4.06 8.67 3.44
C CYS A 64 -5.24 8.24 2.57
N ARG A 65 -6.41 8.86 2.74
CA ARG A 65 -7.61 8.51 1.97
C ARG A 65 -7.45 8.77 0.47
N GLU A 66 -6.96 9.94 0.10
CA GLU A 66 -6.68 10.32 -1.28
C GLU A 66 -5.63 9.39 -1.89
N SER A 67 -4.56 9.09 -1.13
CA SER A 67 -3.52 8.14 -1.52
C SER A 67 -4.07 6.76 -1.87
N ALA A 68 -4.93 6.21 -1.01
CA ALA A 68 -5.59 4.93 -1.24
C ALA A 68 -6.49 4.94 -2.49
N ILE A 69 -7.24 6.01 -2.71
CA ILE A 69 -8.16 6.13 -3.85
C ILE A 69 -7.38 6.20 -5.18
N GLU A 70 -6.35 7.05 -5.27
CA GLU A 70 -5.54 7.15 -6.50
C GLU A 70 -4.79 5.83 -6.78
N THR A 71 -4.25 5.19 -5.73
CA THR A 71 -3.61 3.88 -5.85
C THR A 71 -4.59 2.81 -6.33
N ALA A 72 -5.83 2.80 -5.82
CA ALA A 72 -6.86 1.87 -6.29
C ALA A 72 -7.19 2.08 -7.77
N LYS A 73 -7.23 3.32 -8.28
CA LYS A 73 -7.46 3.61 -9.71
C LYS A 73 -6.38 2.98 -10.59
N LEU A 74 -5.10 3.15 -10.25
CA LEU A 74 -3.99 2.55 -10.98
C LEU A 74 -4.13 1.02 -11.04
N LEU A 75 -4.37 0.39 -9.88
CA LEU A 75 -4.45 -1.07 -9.76
C LEU A 75 -5.73 -1.65 -10.41
N ASN A 76 -6.81 -0.89 -10.46
CA ASN A 76 -8.03 -1.33 -11.16
C ASN A 76 -7.83 -1.42 -12.68
N GLU A 77 -6.98 -0.56 -13.25
CA GLU A 77 -6.63 -0.58 -14.68
C GLU A 77 -5.55 -1.62 -15.02
N HIS A 78 -4.65 -1.83 -14.07
CA HIS A 78 -3.53 -2.76 -14.13
C HIS A 78 -3.62 -3.71 -12.94
N LYS A 79 -4.34 -4.81 -13.08
CA LYS A 79 -4.60 -5.71 -11.94
C LYS A 79 -3.36 -6.57 -11.64
N PRO A 80 -2.80 -6.51 -10.42
CA PRO A 80 -1.77 -7.45 -9.98
C PRO A 80 -2.40 -8.81 -9.63
N VAL A 81 -1.55 -9.84 -9.53
CA VAL A 81 -1.96 -11.13 -8.96
C VAL A 81 -1.93 -11.13 -7.42
N MET A 82 -1.26 -10.14 -6.84
CA MET A 82 -1.15 -10.00 -5.38
C MET A 82 -0.84 -8.55 -5.00
N ILE A 83 -1.41 -8.10 -3.88
CA ILE A 83 -1.17 -6.77 -3.30
C ILE A 83 -0.60 -6.97 -1.89
N ILE A 84 0.52 -6.29 -1.60
CA ILE A 84 1.21 -6.34 -0.31
C ILE A 84 1.36 -4.91 0.21
N PRO A 85 0.41 -4.41 1.02
CA PRO A 85 0.58 -3.15 1.71
C PRO A 85 1.44 -3.32 2.97
N THR A 86 2.33 -2.36 3.20
CA THR A 86 3.17 -2.28 4.40
C THR A 86 3.09 -0.89 4.98
N SER A 87 2.75 -0.76 6.26
CA SER A 87 2.83 0.54 6.94
C SER A 87 4.27 1.07 6.96
N THR A 88 4.42 2.33 6.56
CA THR A 88 5.70 3.02 6.41
C THR A 88 6.47 3.04 7.73
N SER A 89 7.74 2.59 7.69
CA SER A 89 8.72 2.85 8.74
C SER A 89 9.65 3.99 8.32
N ILE A 90 9.97 4.89 9.24
CA ILE A 90 10.88 6.01 8.98
C ILE A 90 12.21 5.74 9.66
N GLU A 91 13.21 5.44 8.84
CA GLU A 91 14.54 5.04 9.30
C GLU A 91 15.52 6.23 9.29
N LYS A 92 16.35 6.32 10.32
CA LYS A 92 17.41 7.34 10.40
C LYS A 92 18.32 7.28 9.17
N GLY A 93 18.63 8.46 8.61
CA GLY A 93 19.47 8.57 7.42
C GLY A 93 18.72 8.40 6.09
N THR A 94 17.38 8.31 6.12
CA THR A 94 16.55 8.39 4.91
C THR A 94 16.10 9.82 4.63
N PRO A 95 15.82 10.21 3.37
CA PRO A 95 15.23 11.51 3.07
C PRO A 95 13.93 11.78 3.84
N LEU A 96 13.10 10.75 4.01
CA LEU A 96 11.85 10.86 4.77
C LEU A 96 12.09 11.17 6.26
N TYR A 97 13.18 10.66 6.85
CA TYR A 97 13.58 11.01 8.21
C TYR A 97 14.01 12.47 8.33
N GLU A 98 14.71 13.00 7.34
CA GLU A 98 15.10 14.42 7.30
C GLU A 98 13.87 15.32 7.19
N MET A 99 12.94 15.00 6.28
CA MET A 99 11.66 15.70 6.14
C MET A 99 10.86 15.69 7.45
N LYS A 100 10.78 14.53 8.12
CA LYS A 100 10.13 14.41 9.44
C LYS A 100 10.82 15.28 10.49
N SER A 101 12.15 15.22 10.55
CA SER A 101 12.93 15.95 11.55
C SER A 101 12.84 17.47 11.40
N ASN A 102 12.64 17.95 10.16
CA ASN A 102 12.47 19.37 9.85
C ASN A 102 11.00 19.84 9.89
N GLY A 103 10.06 18.94 10.20
CA GLY A 103 8.61 19.24 10.28
C GLY A 103 7.90 19.34 8.93
N GLU A 104 8.55 18.96 7.83
CA GLU A 104 7.99 18.95 6.47
C GLU A 104 7.12 17.71 6.21
N PHE A 105 7.33 16.65 7.00
CA PHE A 105 6.53 15.43 6.99
C PHE A 105 6.00 15.13 8.39
N ILE A 106 4.69 14.86 8.48
CA ILE A 106 4.04 14.42 9.71
C ILE A 106 3.51 13.02 9.44
N GLU A 107 3.91 12.06 10.27
CA GLU A 107 3.43 10.68 10.17
C GLU A 107 1.92 10.59 10.38
N ALA A 108 1.28 9.76 9.56
CA ALA A 108 -0.08 9.30 9.81
C ALA A 108 -0.12 8.50 11.11
N ASN A 109 -1.16 8.69 11.91
CA ASN A 109 -1.41 7.86 13.09
C ASN A 109 -1.96 6.49 12.68
N GLU A 110 -2.07 5.56 13.64
CA GLU A 110 -2.56 4.22 13.35
C GLU A 110 -4.02 4.20 12.85
N ARG A 111 -4.84 5.19 13.22
CA ARG A 111 -6.19 5.33 12.68
C ARG A 111 -6.14 5.58 11.18
N GLU A 112 -5.36 6.55 10.76
CA GLU A 112 -5.21 6.93 9.36
C GLU A 112 -4.66 5.78 8.52
N LEU A 113 -3.70 5.00 9.04
CA LEU A 113 -3.13 3.84 8.37
C LEU A 113 -4.16 2.73 8.13
N VAL A 114 -4.95 2.40 9.15
CA VAL A 114 -6.00 1.37 9.03
C VAL A 114 -7.14 1.84 8.13
N ASP A 115 -7.52 3.12 8.23
CA ASP A 115 -8.51 3.71 7.34
C ASP A 115 -8.00 3.80 5.89
N GLU A 116 -6.70 3.97 5.66
CA GLU A 116 -6.07 3.90 4.34
C GLU A 116 -6.20 2.51 3.73
N GLU A 117 -5.81 1.48 4.49
CA GLU A 117 -5.90 0.08 4.05
C GLU A 117 -7.35 -0.30 3.72
N LEU A 118 -8.29 0.08 4.60
CA LEU A 118 -9.71 -0.15 4.39
C LEU A 118 -10.23 0.61 3.16
N THR A 119 -9.88 1.90 3.01
CA THR A 119 -10.27 2.71 1.85
C THR A 119 -9.73 2.09 0.57
N LEU A 120 -8.47 1.64 0.56
CA LEU A 120 -7.85 0.98 -0.58
C LEU A 120 -8.66 -0.25 -0.98
N ILE A 121 -8.89 -1.17 -0.04
CA ILE A 121 -9.64 -2.40 -0.28
C ILE A 121 -11.06 -2.10 -0.79
N GLU A 122 -11.77 -1.16 -0.17
CA GLU A 122 -13.13 -0.79 -0.57
C GLU A 122 -13.17 -0.29 -2.04
N ASN A 123 -12.15 0.44 -2.49
CA ASN A 123 -12.06 0.97 -3.86
C ASN A 123 -11.43 0.02 -4.89
N LEU A 124 -10.83 -1.10 -4.48
CA LEU A 124 -10.24 -2.07 -5.38
C LEU A 124 -11.29 -3.01 -6.01
N ASN A 125 -11.17 -3.23 -7.31
CA ASN A 125 -11.96 -4.15 -8.12
C ASN A 125 -11.04 -5.17 -8.80
N MET A 126 -10.50 -6.09 -8.00
CA MET A 126 -9.55 -7.10 -8.48
C MET A 126 -10.24 -8.34 -9.02
N ASP A 127 -9.47 -9.21 -9.66
CA ASP A 127 -9.94 -10.55 -10.04
C ASP A 127 -10.01 -11.46 -8.80
N ASP A 128 -10.91 -12.45 -8.84
CA ASP A 128 -11.23 -13.33 -7.71
C ASP A 128 -10.00 -14.03 -7.08
N ASP A 129 -8.99 -14.33 -7.90
CA ASP A 129 -7.76 -15.03 -7.54
C ASP A 129 -6.61 -14.09 -7.16
N CYS A 130 -6.81 -12.76 -7.23
CA CYS A 130 -5.88 -11.81 -6.65
C CYS A 130 -5.82 -12.00 -5.13
N TYR A 131 -4.61 -12.06 -4.58
CA TYR A 131 -4.41 -12.22 -3.15
C TYR A 131 -4.00 -10.90 -2.49
N PHE A 132 -4.71 -10.50 -1.44
CA PHE A 132 -4.32 -9.39 -0.60
C PHE A 132 -3.58 -9.91 0.63
N PHE A 133 -2.33 -9.48 0.82
CA PHE A 133 -1.48 -9.90 1.94
C PHE A 133 -1.08 -8.70 2.80
N GLY A 134 -1.96 -8.33 3.74
CA GLY A 134 -1.70 -7.30 4.77
C GLY A 134 -1.02 -7.87 6.01
N GLY A 135 -0.24 -8.94 5.89
CA GLY A 135 0.35 -9.68 7.02
C GLY A 135 1.69 -9.14 7.52
N HIS A 136 2.18 -8.02 6.99
CA HIS A 136 3.49 -7.48 7.36
C HIS A 136 3.54 -7.13 8.85
N VAL A 137 4.71 -7.28 9.49
CA VAL A 137 4.86 -7.03 10.94
C VAL A 137 4.64 -5.57 11.34
N HIS A 138 4.69 -4.65 10.38
CA HIS A 138 4.44 -3.22 10.58
C HIS A 138 2.96 -2.83 10.53
N ASN A 139 2.09 -3.72 10.03
CA ASN A 139 0.67 -3.46 9.94
C ASN A 139 0.02 -3.77 11.30
N LEU A 140 -0.84 -2.86 11.77
CA LEU A 140 -1.54 -3.02 13.03
C LEU A 140 -2.53 -4.18 12.99
N ILE A 141 -3.33 -4.25 11.91
CA ILE A 141 -4.27 -5.33 11.63
C ILE A 141 -3.61 -6.23 10.58
N LYS A 142 -3.50 -7.52 10.88
CA LYS A 142 -2.89 -8.50 9.98
C LYS A 142 -3.97 -9.37 9.36
N ILE A 143 -4.10 -9.27 8.04
CA ILE A 143 -5.11 -9.99 7.27
C ILE A 143 -4.52 -10.58 5.99
N GLY A 144 -5.17 -11.62 5.47
CA GLY A 144 -4.80 -12.22 4.20
C GLY A 144 -5.99 -12.91 3.55
N TYR A 145 -6.42 -12.44 2.38
CA TYR A 145 -7.62 -12.92 1.70
C TYR A 145 -7.43 -12.95 0.19
N TYR A 146 -8.09 -13.90 -0.47
CA TYR A 146 -8.37 -13.79 -1.91
C TYR A 146 -9.50 -12.78 -2.14
N PHE A 147 -9.46 -12.04 -3.24
CA PHE A 147 -10.43 -10.99 -3.52
C PHE A 147 -11.86 -11.48 -3.74
N LYS A 148 -12.06 -12.77 -4.07
CA LYS A 148 -13.40 -13.40 -4.03
C LYS A 148 -14.07 -13.36 -2.64
N PHE A 149 -13.30 -13.08 -1.59
CA PHE A 149 -13.77 -12.92 -0.21
C PHE A 149 -13.59 -11.48 0.29
N LYS A 150 -13.72 -10.50 -0.61
CA LYS A 150 -13.53 -9.08 -0.30
C LYS A 150 -14.44 -8.60 0.85
N ASP A 151 -15.70 -9.03 0.86
CA ASP A 151 -16.66 -8.61 1.88
C ASP A 151 -16.31 -9.17 3.26
N GLU A 152 -15.85 -10.42 3.33
CA GLU A 152 -15.34 -11.03 4.55
C GLU A 152 -14.08 -10.32 5.07
N MET A 153 -13.15 -10.00 4.16
CA MET A 153 -11.94 -9.23 4.49
C MET A 153 -12.29 -7.86 5.09
N ILE A 154 -13.17 -7.09 4.44
CA ILE A 154 -13.64 -5.78 4.94
C ILE A 154 -14.31 -5.93 6.31
N LYS A 155 -15.18 -6.94 6.46
CA LYS A 155 -15.87 -7.21 7.72
C LYS A 155 -14.90 -7.53 8.85
N GLU A 156 -13.86 -8.32 8.59
CA GLU A 156 -12.84 -8.64 9.59
C GLU A 156 -12.07 -7.40 10.03
N ILE A 157 -11.61 -6.56 9.10
CA ILE A 157 -10.92 -5.31 9.43
C ILE A 157 -11.82 -4.44 10.31
N LYS A 158 -13.09 -4.24 9.93
CA LYS A 158 -14.05 -3.43 10.71
C LYS A 158 -14.27 -4.00 12.13
N ASN A 159 -14.34 -5.32 12.27
CA ASN A 159 -14.44 -5.95 13.59
C ASN A 159 -13.18 -5.73 14.43
N GLN A 160 -11.99 -5.83 13.84
CA GLN A 160 -10.73 -5.57 14.54
C GLN A 160 -10.59 -4.10 14.93
N ILE A 161 -11.01 -3.16 14.08
CA ILE A 161 -11.09 -1.71 14.41
C ILE A 161 -11.94 -1.51 15.66
N ASN A 162 -13.19 -2.00 15.66
CA ASN A 162 -14.10 -1.87 16.79
C ASN A 162 -13.53 -2.48 18.08
N LEU A 163 -12.82 -3.61 17.96
CA LEU A 163 -12.19 -4.26 19.09
C LEU A 163 -11.03 -3.42 19.66
N ILE A 164 -10.18 -2.86 18.81
CA ILE A 164 -9.07 -1.99 19.21
C ILE A 164 -9.61 -0.70 19.83
N GLU A 165 -10.62 -0.05 19.24
CA GLU A 165 -11.29 1.12 19.80
C GLU A 165 -11.79 0.86 21.23
N LYS A 166 -12.34 -0.33 21.47
CA LYS A 166 -12.85 -0.70 22.79
C LYS A 166 -11.75 -1.01 23.81
N LEU A 167 -10.68 -1.70 23.39
CA LEU A 167 -9.66 -2.22 24.30
C LEU A 167 -8.48 -1.27 24.50
N ARG A 168 -8.12 -0.51 23.46
CA ARG A 168 -6.92 0.33 23.35
C ARG A 168 -7.21 1.56 22.46
N PRO A 169 -8.17 2.43 22.83
CA PRO A 169 -8.51 3.60 22.03
C PRO A 169 -7.32 4.54 21.81
N ASP A 170 -6.39 4.59 22.77
CA ASP A 170 -5.14 5.36 22.71
C ASP A 170 -4.23 4.97 21.54
N LEU A 171 -4.35 3.72 21.06
CA LEU A 171 -3.51 3.20 19.98
C LEU A 171 -3.79 3.91 18.66
N PHE A 172 -5.05 4.26 18.40
CA PHE A 172 -5.46 4.90 17.15
C PHE A 172 -4.96 6.34 17.00
N ASP A 173 -4.75 7.03 18.12
CA ASP A 173 -4.15 8.37 18.14
C ASP A 173 -2.62 8.34 18.12
N SER A 174 -2.01 7.15 18.23
CA SER A 174 -0.57 6.97 18.31
C SER A 174 0.11 6.82 16.95
N VAL A 175 1.42 7.04 16.92
CA VAL A 175 2.30 6.61 15.83
C VAL A 175 3.20 5.51 16.39
N ILE A 176 3.01 4.28 15.92
CA ILE A 176 3.82 3.15 16.39
C ILE A 176 5.23 3.27 15.80
N THR A 177 6.24 3.24 16.67
CA THR A 177 7.63 3.11 16.22
C THR A 177 7.84 1.72 15.64
N ARG A 178 8.02 1.67 14.32
CA ARG A 178 8.37 0.45 13.58
C ARG A 178 9.90 0.30 13.65
N GLY A 179 10.37 -0.86 14.11
CA GLY A 179 11.80 -1.16 14.24
C GLY A 179 12.38 -1.78 12.97
N HIS A 180 13.69 -2.04 12.97
CA HIS A 180 14.33 -2.79 11.89
C HIS A 180 13.81 -4.23 11.85
N LEU A 181 13.54 -4.73 10.63
CA LEU A 181 13.32 -6.16 10.36
C LEU A 181 14.61 -6.98 10.52
#